data_AF-A0A6A6CFJ1-F1
#
_entry.id   AF-A0A6A6CFJ1-F1
#
_cell.length_a   1.000
_cell.length_b   1.000
_cell.length_c   1.000
_cell.angle_alpha   90.00
_cell.angle_beta   90.00
_cell.angle_gamma   90.00
#
_symmetry.space_group_name_H-M   'P 1'
#
loop_
_entity.id
_entity.type
_entity.pdbx_description
1 polymer ?
#
loop_
_entity_poly.entity_id
_entity_poly.type
_entity_poly.pdbx_seq_one_letter_code
_entity_poly.pdbx_strand_id
1 'polypeptide(L)'
;MFRTCFNPPQKCDEKTPTCSTCQKGGRLCSYEHRQRVTADEASKVSIYIRTEDGRDHSNTGLRLRRTQKAASGQGSFSILALAKPAGPLSNADSELAGRWAYMLGPLPLDQASSAGFYGVFRTIPSRLGIDRVLSAAASYTVDSHWAFMTQDSQHLEKARRSGVRATRALRLAIQSPVRDLANAIPVAVLALKHAEYFMHLHTFTYQFHVIAQSALLKAQWSSGHWNELQEDIIRTVWLEEIEEAVFAGTTSELDDPLRHEVRARARLPENDRPTDMYHYCMEQCILIPRLVRLVRKCASDPDECLIQETVSLAERIYDRDKQAFYEDLLRQNTAVESRCQGPFNPLGRSLVFLSTRIFILTGIYYMYRNMICGLILRMLDTATVEGTVFDKCEIEHEDVRAAEHIVMCVEHAFNCSDGDPPFKAMRLHDPITMAFGAWSRLAKRECFPTCEMSSLERGRGGDMKEFCKMVVARIMDMWHAGPDLLEIFEATAEAFEGGPTLPGMSRRGKAWRETLS
;
A
#
# COMPACT_ATOMS: atom_id res chain seq x y z
N MET A 1 -21.18 -23.40 -43.69
CA MET A 1 -21.65 -22.96 -42.36
C MET A 1 -21.31 -24.03 -41.33
N PHE A 2 -20.27 -23.84 -40.52
CA PHE A 2 -19.96 -24.72 -39.39
C PHE A 2 -20.73 -24.22 -38.16
N ARG A 3 -21.65 -25.03 -37.62
CA ARG A 3 -22.33 -24.75 -36.35
C ARG A 3 -21.54 -25.42 -35.22
N THR A 4 -21.00 -24.62 -34.31
CA THR A 4 -20.30 -25.05 -33.08
C THR A 4 -21.28 -25.69 -32.08
N CYS A 5 -20.81 -26.66 -31.29
CA CYS A 5 -21.62 -27.40 -30.32
C CYS A 5 -21.88 -26.55 -29.06
N PHE A 6 -23.15 -26.37 -28.66
CA PHE A 6 -23.58 -25.43 -27.60
C PHE A 6 -24.00 -26.08 -26.27
N ASN A 7 -23.69 -27.36 -26.00
CA ASN A 7 -24.11 -28.00 -24.76
C ASN A 7 -23.11 -27.81 -23.58
N PRO A 8 -23.61 -27.73 -22.33
CA PRO A 8 -22.78 -27.60 -21.12
C PRO A 8 -21.90 -28.83 -20.87
N PRO A 9 -20.80 -28.69 -20.09
CA PRO A 9 -19.76 -29.71 -19.97
C PRO A 9 -20.28 -30.97 -19.25
N GLN A 10 -20.56 -32.02 -20.01
CA GLN A 10 -20.61 -33.38 -19.47
C GLN A 10 -19.18 -33.94 -19.37
N LYS A 11 -18.92 -34.72 -18.33
CA LYS A 11 -17.64 -35.43 -18.15
C LYS A 11 -17.43 -36.40 -19.32
N CYS A 12 -16.59 -36.03 -20.28
CA CYS A 12 -16.01 -36.97 -21.23
C CYS A 12 -15.00 -37.86 -20.49
N ASP A 13 -15.13 -39.16 -20.64
CA ASP A 13 -14.22 -40.19 -20.16
C ASP A 13 -13.03 -40.34 -21.10
N GLU A 14 -11.83 -40.51 -20.53
CA GLU A 14 -10.52 -40.43 -21.21
C GLU A 14 -10.32 -41.48 -22.33
N LYS A 15 -11.24 -42.42 -22.50
CA LYS A 15 -11.15 -43.46 -23.53
C LYS A 15 -11.74 -43.06 -24.88
N THR A 16 -12.59 -42.03 -24.96
CA THR A 16 -13.20 -41.57 -26.22
C THR A 16 -13.54 -40.07 -26.17
N PRO A 17 -12.78 -39.18 -26.84
CA PRO A 17 -12.96 -37.73 -26.74
C PRO A 17 -14.06 -37.20 -27.67
N THR A 18 -15.14 -37.97 -27.86
CA THR A 18 -16.27 -37.58 -28.72
C THR A 18 -17.54 -37.55 -27.88
N CYS A 19 -18.18 -36.38 -27.78
CA CYS A 19 -19.47 -36.31 -27.10
C CYS A 19 -20.52 -37.14 -27.85
N SER A 20 -21.50 -37.69 -27.13
CA SER A 20 -22.52 -38.59 -27.68
C SER A 20 -23.30 -37.99 -28.86
N THR A 21 -23.46 -36.67 -28.89
CA THR A 21 -24.09 -35.94 -30.00
C THR A 21 -23.22 -35.94 -31.27
N CYS A 22 -21.91 -35.71 -31.16
CA CYS A 22 -20.98 -35.78 -32.29
C CYS A 22 -20.87 -37.22 -32.83
N GLN A 23 -20.87 -38.20 -31.93
CA GLN A 23 -20.86 -39.62 -32.30
C GLN A 23 -22.13 -40.04 -33.06
N LYS A 24 -23.31 -39.67 -32.55
CA LYS A 24 -24.59 -39.92 -33.25
C LYS A 24 -24.68 -39.20 -34.60
N GLY A 25 -24.03 -38.05 -34.73
CA GLY A 25 -24.02 -37.26 -35.96
C GLY A 25 -22.95 -37.63 -36.98
N GLY A 26 -22.04 -38.57 -36.67
CA GLY A 26 -20.92 -38.94 -37.54
C GLY A 26 -19.92 -37.80 -37.81
N ARG A 27 -19.76 -36.85 -36.86
CA ARG A 27 -18.91 -35.65 -37.04
C ARG A 27 -17.71 -35.69 -36.10
N LEU A 28 -16.57 -35.16 -36.57
CA LEU A 28 -15.38 -34.93 -35.76
C LEU A 28 -15.67 -33.90 -34.65
N CYS A 29 -15.32 -34.22 -33.41
CA CYS A 29 -15.49 -33.33 -32.27
C CYS A 29 -14.28 -32.38 -32.20
N SER A 30 -14.51 -31.07 -32.38
CA SER A 30 -13.44 -30.05 -32.42
C SER A 30 -13.01 -29.56 -31.04
N TYR A 31 -13.12 -30.39 -30.00
CA TYR A 31 -12.78 -29.99 -28.64
C TYR A 31 -11.26 -30.08 -28.44
N GLU A 32 -10.57 -28.94 -28.52
CA GLU A 32 -9.15 -28.86 -28.16
C GLU A 32 -9.00 -29.01 -26.64
N HIS A 33 -8.36 -30.10 -26.24
CA HIS A 33 -8.06 -30.39 -24.85
C HIS A 33 -7.02 -29.39 -24.33
N ARG A 34 -7.45 -28.27 -23.73
CA ARG A 34 -6.55 -27.43 -22.92
C ARG A 34 -5.93 -28.32 -21.85
N GLN A 35 -4.62 -28.57 -21.97
CA GLN A 35 -3.83 -29.30 -20.98
C GLN A 35 -4.11 -28.69 -19.61
N ARG A 36 -4.72 -29.47 -18.73
CA ARG A 36 -4.73 -29.16 -17.30
C ARG A 36 -3.27 -29.21 -16.87
N VAL A 37 -2.75 -28.06 -16.44
CA VAL A 37 -1.56 -27.98 -15.58
C VAL A 37 -1.81 -28.96 -14.44
N THR A 38 -1.02 -30.02 -14.39
CA THR A 38 -1.07 -31.01 -13.31
C THR A 38 -0.74 -30.31 -12.00
N ALA A 39 -1.49 -30.63 -10.94
CA ALA A 39 -1.35 -30.07 -9.60
C ALA A 39 0.01 -30.31 -8.91
N ASP A 40 1.01 -30.81 -9.64
CA ASP A 40 2.34 -31.15 -9.16
C ASP A 40 3.35 -29.98 -9.25
N GLU A 41 3.04 -28.89 -9.96
CA GLU A 41 3.94 -27.75 -10.07
C GLU A 41 3.67 -26.61 -9.07
N ALA A 42 2.55 -26.68 -8.32
CA ALA A 42 2.22 -25.71 -7.26
C ALA A 42 2.81 -26.05 -5.88
N SER A 43 3.60 -27.14 -5.78
CA SER A 43 4.13 -27.65 -4.51
C SER A 43 5.65 -27.54 -4.43
N LYS A 44 6.20 -26.33 -4.49
CA LYS A 44 7.59 -26.08 -4.08
C LYS A 44 7.66 -24.84 -3.19
N VAL A 45 8.26 -25.04 -2.01
CA VAL A 45 8.59 -24.08 -0.92
C VAL A 45 7.39 -23.75 -0.01
N SER A 46 7.35 -24.04 1.30
CA SER A 46 8.39 -24.26 2.31
C SER A 46 7.98 -25.31 3.37
N ILE A 47 8.97 -26.08 3.82
CA ILE A 47 8.96 -26.89 5.04
C ILE A 47 9.92 -26.21 6.01
N TYR A 48 9.52 -25.95 7.26
CA TYR A 48 10.42 -26.06 8.42
C TYR A 48 9.68 -26.60 9.66
N ILE A 49 10.49 -27.24 10.51
CA ILE A 49 10.19 -28.37 11.39
C ILE A 49 10.49 -28.00 12.85
N ARG A 50 9.70 -28.60 13.77
CA ARG A 50 9.88 -28.84 15.23
C ARG A 50 10.36 -27.69 16.13
N THR A 51 9.46 -27.30 17.02
CA THR A 51 9.80 -26.80 18.36
C THR A 51 10.14 -27.96 19.30
N GLU A 52 11.08 -27.76 20.22
CA GLU A 52 11.50 -28.73 21.25
C GLU A 52 10.39 -29.03 22.27
N ASP A 53 9.31 -28.26 22.28
CA ASP A 53 8.25 -28.31 23.30
C ASP A 53 7.11 -29.30 23.00
N GLY A 54 7.18 -30.06 21.90
CA GLY A 54 6.19 -31.10 21.58
C GLY A 54 4.76 -30.60 21.35
N ARG A 55 4.53 -29.29 21.17
CA ARG A 55 3.23 -28.72 20.81
C ARG A 55 3.18 -28.34 19.33
N ASP A 56 2.25 -28.96 18.61
CA ASP A 56 1.96 -28.71 17.19
C ASP A 56 1.40 -27.29 16.98
N HIS A 57 2.18 -26.42 16.34
CA HIS A 57 1.75 -25.09 15.89
C HIS A 57 2.00 -24.88 14.38
N SER A 58 1.75 -25.89 13.55
CA SER A 58 1.82 -25.72 12.09
C SER A 58 0.52 -25.10 11.56
N ASN A 59 0.56 -23.80 11.25
CA ASN A 59 -0.51 -23.06 10.56
C ASN A 59 -0.60 -23.40 9.06
N THR A 60 0.08 -24.46 8.61
CA THR A 60 0.18 -24.89 7.20
C THR A 60 -1.04 -25.66 6.71
N GLY A 61 -2.12 -25.73 7.52
CA GLY A 61 -3.27 -26.60 7.24
C GLY A 61 -2.90 -28.08 7.23
N LEU A 62 -1.72 -28.44 7.72
CA LEU A 62 -1.21 -29.80 7.83
C LEU A 62 -1.00 -30.13 9.30
N ARG A 63 -1.61 -31.21 9.78
CA ARG A 63 -1.43 -31.77 11.11
C ARG A 63 -0.52 -32.97 11.04
N LEU A 64 0.45 -33.07 11.95
CA LEU A 64 1.27 -34.27 12.08
C LEU A 64 0.39 -35.46 12.44
N ARG A 65 0.20 -36.38 11.49
CA ARG A 65 -0.65 -37.57 11.69
C ARG A 65 0.12 -38.65 12.43
N ARG A 66 1.35 -38.94 11.98
CA ARG A 66 2.24 -39.91 12.63
C ARG A 66 3.67 -39.74 12.14
N THR A 67 4.64 -39.93 13.03
CA THR A 67 6.05 -40.11 12.65
C THR A 67 6.34 -41.61 12.56
N GLN A 68 6.91 -42.06 11.45
CA GLN A 68 7.39 -43.43 11.26
C GLN A 68 8.90 -43.45 11.26
N LYS A 69 9.51 -44.45 11.91
CA LYS A 69 10.90 -44.78 11.63
C LYS A 69 10.98 -45.39 10.23
N ALA A 70 12.01 -45.02 9.48
CA ALA A 70 12.29 -45.64 8.19
C ALA A 70 12.51 -47.14 8.37
N ALA A 71 12.02 -47.94 7.42
CA ALA A 71 12.14 -49.40 7.47
C ALA A 71 13.60 -49.87 7.50
N SER A 72 14.53 -49.06 6.99
CA SER A 72 15.98 -49.28 7.04
C SER A 72 16.62 -49.04 8.43
N GLY A 73 15.85 -48.59 9.43
CA GLY A 73 16.36 -48.20 10.74
C GLY A 73 17.10 -46.86 10.75
N GLN A 74 17.34 -46.24 9.59
CA GLN A 74 18.00 -44.94 9.48
C GLN A 74 16.98 -43.83 9.22
N GLY A 75 16.65 -43.09 10.28
CA GLY A 75 15.84 -41.89 10.23
C GLY A 75 14.35 -42.11 10.52
N SER A 76 13.61 -41.00 10.54
CA SER A 76 12.16 -40.99 10.70
C SER A 76 11.52 -40.00 9.75
N PHE A 77 10.40 -40.38 9.14
CA PHE A 77 9.60 -39.49 8.31
C PHE A 77 8.27 -39.17 8.99
N SER A 78 7.87 -37.91 8.91
CA SER A 78 6.63 -37.39 9.45
C SER A 78 5.56 -37.42 8.37
N ILE A 79 4.50 -38.19 8.57
CA ILE A 79 3.32 -38.17 7.72
C ILE A 79 2.44 -37.04 8.23
N LEU A 80 2.29 -36.02 7.40
CA LEU A 80 1.34 -34.94 7.61
C LEU A 80 -0.01 -35.34 6.97
N ALA A 81 -1.11 -35.05 7.64
CA ALA A 81 -2.44 -35.07 7.04
C ALA A 81 -2.90 -33.62 6.88
N LEU A 82 -3.75 -33.33 5.88
CA LEU A 82 -4.50 -32.09 5.95
C LEU A 82 -5.26 -32.06 7.27
N ALA A 83 -5.07 -30.98 8.02
CA ALA A 83 -5.97 -30.62 9.10
C ALA A 83 -7.38 -30.71 8.52
N LYS A 84 -8.30 -31.36 9.25
CA LYS A 84 -9.71 -31.36 8.86
C LYS A 84 -10.06 -29.91 8.50
N PRO A 85 -10.67 -29.64 7.32
CA PRO A 85 -11.15 -28.30 7.02
C PRO A 85 -11.92 -27.83 8.25
N ALA A 86 -11.68 -26.58 8.66
CA ALA A 86 -12.43 -25.99 9.77
C ALA A 86 -13.90 -26.40 9.62
N GLY A 87 -14.52 -26.84 10.72
CA GLY A 87 -15.92 -27.21 10.69
C GLY A 87 -16.74 -26.10 10.00
N PRO A 88 -17.90 -26.42 9.42
CA PRO A 88 -18.71 -25.43 8.72
C PRO A 88 -18.80 -24.15 9.55
N LEU A 89 -18.49 -23.01 8.92
CA LEU A 89 -18.53 -21.71 9.58
C LEU A 89 -19.85 -21.58 10.34
N SER A 90 -19.81 -20.96 11.52
CA SER A 90 -21.06 -20.60 12.18
C SER A 90 -21.89 -19.72 11.23
N ASN A 91 -23.21 -19.70 11.40
CA ASN A 91 -24.06 -18.82 10.60
C ASN A 91 -23.59 -17.35 10.70
N ALA A 92 -23.11 -16.93 11.87
CA ALA A 92 -22.59 -15.59 12.11
C ALA A 92 -21.26 -15.32 11.38
N ASP A 93 -20.32 -16.28 11.36
CA ASP A 93 -19.04 -16.10 10.65
C ASP A 93 -19.25 -16.12 9.12
N SER A 94 -20.18 -16.94 8.64
CA SER A 94 -20.59 -16.95 7.23
C SER A 94 -21.22 -15.62 6.81
N GLU A 95 -22.09 -15.07 7.66
CA GLU A 95 -22.68 -13.75 7.45
C GLU A 95 -21.60 -12.65 7.43
N LEU A 96 -20.67 -12.68 8.39
CA LEU A 96 -19.55 -11.72 8.43
C LEU A 96 -18.66 -11.82 7.19
N ALA A 97 -18.33 -13.04 6.74
CA ALA A 97 -17.57 -13.27 5.51
C ALA A 97 -18.29 -12.68 4.28
N GLY A 98 -19.61 -12.85 4.20
CA GLY A 98 -20.44 -12.27 3.15
C GLY A 98 -20.43 -10.74 3.17
N ARG A 99 -20.60 -10.13 4.35
CA ARG A 99 -20.53 -8.66 4.51
C ARG A 99 -19.14 -8.11 4.20
N TRP A 100 -18.08 -8.84 4.56
CA TRP A 100 -16.70 -8.48 4.23
C TRP A 100 -16.46 -8.53 2.72
N ALA A 101 -16.91 -9.59 2.05
CA ALA A 101 -16.81 -9.70 0.60
C ALA A 101 -17.59 -8.59 -0.11
N TYR A 102 -18.77 -8.21 0.40
CA TYR A 102 -19.53 -7.08 -0.10
C TYR A 102 -18.77 -5.75 0.05
N MET A 103 -18.16 -5.50 1.22
CA MET A 103 -17.34 -4.31 1.46
C MET A 103 -16.16 -4.19 0.47
N LEU A 104 -15.51 -5.31 0.13
CA LEU A 104 -14.43 -5.31 -0.86
C LEU A 104 -14.92 -5.09 -2.30
N GLY A 105 -16.22 -5.28 -2.55
CA GLY A 105 -16.84 -5.18 -3.87
C GLY A 105 -16.37 -6.27 -4.85
N PRO A 106 -17.01 -6.34 -6.04
CA PRO A 106 -16.49 -7.12 -7.15
C PRO A 106 -15.23 -6.44 -7.69
N LEU A 107 -14.06 -6.79 -7.14
CA LEU A 107 -12.80 -6.27 -7.65
C LEU A 107 -12.59 -6.76 -9.09
N PRO A 108 -12.48 -5.86 -10.08
CA PRO A 108 -12.07 -6.28 -11.41
C PRO A 108 -10.68 -6.93 -11.32
N LEU A 109 -10.44 -7.89 -12.21
CA LEU A 109 -9.23 -8.74 -12.19
C LEU A 109 -7.92 -7.93 -12.23
N ASP A 110 -7.96 -6.71 -12.75
CA ASP A 110 -6.84 -5.77 -12.78
C ASP A 110 -6.56 -5.14 -11.39
N GLN A 111 -7.60 -4.81 -10.62
CA GLN A 111 -7.50 -4.29 -9.26
C GLN A 111 -7.08 -5.37 -8.24
N ALA A 112 -7.36 -6.63 -8.52
CA ALA A 112 -6.86 -7.77 -7.73
C ALA A 112 -5.33 -7.77 -7.57
N SER A 113 -4.62 -7.15 -8.52
CA SER A 113 -3.17 -7.05 -8.55
C SER A 113 -2.62 -5.74 -7.97
N SER A 114 -3.48 -4.87 -7.41
CA SER A 114 -3.02 -3.73 -6.61
C SER A 114 -2.41 -4.24 -5.30
N ALA A 115 -1.11 -4.56 -5.39
CA ALA A 115 -0.27 -5.08 -4.33
C ALA A 115 -0.39 -4.17 -3.09
N GLY A 116 -0.59 -4.80 -1.93
CA GLY A 116 -0.78 -4.10 -0.64
C GLY A 116 -2.20 -4.24 -0.13
N PHE A 117 -3.09 -3.31 -0.50
CA PHE A 117 -4.36 -3.14 0.23
C PHE A 117 -5.31 -4.33 0.16
N TYR A 118 -5.49 -4.96 -1.00
CA TYR A 118 -6.46 -6.06 -1.13
C TYR A 118 -5.85 -7.43 -0.87
N GLY A 119 -4.53 -7.58 -0.94
CA GLY A 119 -3.85 -8.87 -0.77
C GLY A 119 -4.15 -9.50 0.59
N VAL A 120 -3.78 -8.79 1.66
CA VAL A 120 -4.04 -9.24 3.05
C VAL A 120 -5.53 -9.39 3.31
N PHE A 121 -6.34 -8.43 2.85
CA PHE A 121 -7.79 -8.38 3.12
C PHE A 121 -8.55 -9.57 2.52
N ARG A 122 -8.05 -10.13 1.42
CA ARG A 122 -8.62 -11.35 0.80
C ARG A 122 -8.37 -12.61 1.60
N THR A 123 -7.37 -12.61 2.48
CA THR A 123 -7.09 -13.75 3.36
C THR A 123 -7.98 -13.79 4.59
N ILE A 124 -8.69 -12.70 4.91
CA ILE A 124 -9.47 -12.58 6.15
C ILE A 124 -10.67 -13.53 6.19
N PRO A 125 -11.51 -13.65 5.14
CA PRO A 125 -12.71 -14.50 5.19
C PRO A 125 -12.44 -15.97 5.55
N SER A 126 -11.35 -16.56 5.05
CA SER A 126 -11.01 -17.97 5.34
C SER A 126 -10.54 -18.21 6.78
N ARG A 127 -10.31 -17.14 7.54
CA ARG A 127 -9.81 -17.16 8.92
C ARG A 127 -10.87 -16.77 9.96
N LEU A 128 -12.03 -16.31 9.51
CA LEU A 128 -13.15 -15.96 10.38
C LEU A 128 -13.64 -17.20 11.14
N GLY A 129 -13.90 -17.04 12.43
CA GLY A 129 -14.32 -18.11 13.35
C GLY A 129 -13.16 -18.93 13.91
N ILE A 130 -11.99 -18.93 13.25
CA ILE A 130 -10.75 -19.55 13.73
C ILE A 130 -10.02 -18.58 14.67
N ASP A 131 -9.76 -17.37 14.18
CA ASP A 131 -9.01 -16.35 14.88
C ASP A 131 -9.97 -15.34 15.54
N ARG A 132 -10.24 -15.50 16.84
CA ARG A 132 -11.20 -14.63 17.57
C ARG A 132 -10.88 -13.14 17.47
N VAL A 133 -9.60 -12.77 17.54
CA VAL A 133 -9.15 -11.38 17.42
C VAL A 133 -9.41 -10.82 16.02
N LEU A 134 -9.20 -11.65 14.99
CA LEU A 134 -9.42 -11.27 13.61
C LEU A 134 -10.92 -11.17 13.29
N SER A 135 -11.75 -12.10 13.75
CA SER A 135 -13.21 -11.99 13.63
C SER A 135 -13.75 -10.70 14.26
N ALA A 136 -13.23 -10.33 15.44
CA ALA A 136 -13.66 -9.11 16.11
C ALA A 136 -13.22 -7.85 15.34
N ALA A 137 -11.97 -7.82 14.86
CA ALA A 137 -11.46 -6.73 14.03
C ALA A 137 -12.23 -6.61 12.71
N ALA A 138 -12.49 -7.72 12.03
CA ALA A 138 -13.25 -7.75 10.78
C ALA A 138 -14.69 -7.26 10.97
N SER A 139 -15.35 -7.65 12.07
CA SER A 139 -16.67 -7.12 12.42
C SER A 139 -16.65 -5.61 12.61
N TYR A 140 -15.62 -5.06 13.27
CA TYR A 140 -15.49 -3.62 13.46
C TYR A 140 -15.28 -2.92 12.12
N THR A 141 -14.35 -3.37 11.27
CA THR A 141 -14.10 -2.78 9.96
C THR A 141 -15.37 -2.74 9.09
N VAL A 142 -16.13 -3.84 9.04
CA VAL A 142 -17.37 -3.91 8.25
C VAL A 142 -18.44 -2.99 8.81
N ASP A 143 -18.61 -2.94 10.15
CA ASP A 143 -19.58 -2.04 10.77
C ASP A 143 -19.19 -0.56 10.57
N SER A 144 -17.90 -0.22 10.66
CA SER A 144 -17.37 1.11 10.39
C SER A 144 -17.57 1.53 8.94
N HIS A 145 -17.29 0.64 7.98
CA HIS A 145 -17.56 0.89 6.56
C HIS A 145 -19.04 1.18 6.32
N TRP A 146 -19.95 0.40 6.93
CA TRP A 146 -21.38 0.64 6.82
C TRP A 146 -21.80 1.97 7.44
N ALA A 147 -21.26 2.30 8.61
CA ALA A 147 -21.51 3.59 9.25
C ALA A 147 -21.03 4.76 8.37
N PHE A 148 -19.86 4.62 7.75
CA PHE A 148 -19.32 5.58 6.78
C PHE A 148 -20.21 5.75 5.54
N MET A 149 -20.65 4.65 4.93
CA MET A 149 -21.47 4.72 3.70
C MET A 149 -22.87 5.26 3.97
N THR A 150 -23.46 4.98 5.13
CA THR A 150 -24.86 5.34 5.43
C THR A 150 -25.01 6.65 6.19
N GLN A 151 -23.96 7.09 6.90
CA GLN A 151 -24.00 8.23 7.82
C GLN A 151 -25.13 8.13 8.87
N ASP A 152 -25.59 6.91 9.18
CA ASP A 152 -26.69 6.67 10.10
C ASP A 152 -26.20 6.50 11.55
N SER A 153 -26.92 7.13 12.49
CA SER A 153 -26.63 7.11 13.93
C SER A 153 -26.62 5.71 14.53
N GLN A 154 -27.49 4.79 14.06
CA GLN A 154 -27.54 3.42 14.58
C GLN A 154 -26.33 2.61 14.10
N HIS A 155 -25.92 2.78 12.84
CA HIS A 155 -24.73 2.15 12.30
C HIS A 155 -23.45 2.68 12.97
N LEU A 156 -23.37 3.99 13.24
CA LEU A 156 -22.28 4.59 14.01
C LEU A 156 -22.18 3.99 15.42
N GLU A 157 -23.31 3.84 16.12
CA GLU A 157 -23.32 3.22 17.45
C GLU A 157 -22.96 1.73 17.40
N LYS A 158 -23.40 1.01 16.38
CA LYS A 158 -23.01 -0.38 16.15
C LYS A 158 -21.51 -0.51 15.93
N ALA A 159 -20.92 0.35 15.09
CA ALA A 159 -19.48 0.40 14.83
C ALA A 159 -18.69 0.70 16.11
N ARG A 160 -19.12 1.68 16.93
CA ARG A 160 -18.48 1.95 18.24
C ARG A 160 -18.46 0.72 19.15
N ARG A 161 -19.60 0.01 19.25
CA ARG A 161 -19.69 -1.22 20.06
C ARG A 161 -18.79 -2.33 19.52
N SER A 162 -18.71 -2.54 18.21
CA SER A 162 -17.80 -3.52 17.63
C SER A 162 -16.34 -3.12 17.79
N GLY A 163 -16.02 -1.83 17.72
CA GLY A 163 -14.69 -1.28 18.03
C GLY A 163 -14.23 -1.64 19.44
N VAL A 164 -15.06 -1.37 20.47
CA VAL A 164 -14.75 -1.75 21.86
C VAL A 164 -14.49 -3.26 22.00
N ARG A 165 -15.29 -4.10 21.32
CA ARG A 165 -15.09 -5.55 21.32
C ARG A 165 -13.78 -5.94 20.64
N ALA A 166 -13.45 -5.32 19.51
CA ALA A 166 -12.25 -5.60 18.74
C ALA A 166 -10.98 -5.19 19.49
N THR A 167 -10.94 -3.99 20.09
CA THR A 167 -9.83 -3.55 20.94
C THR A 167 -9.66 -4.44 22.17
N ARG A 168 -10.76 -4.87 22.80
CA ARG A 168 -10.70 -5.82 23.92
C ARG A 168 -10.14 -7.18 23.47
N ALA A 169 -10.59 -7.70 22.33
CA ALA A 169 -10.09 -8.96 21.77
C ALA A 169 -8.60 -8.88 21.43
N LEU A 170 -8.14 -7.76 20.85
CA LEU A 170 -6.73 -7.52 20.58
C LEU A 170 -5.90 -7.48 21.88
N ARG A 171 -6.36 -6.76 22.91
CA ARG A 171 -5.68 -6.70 24.21
C ARG A 171 -5.51 -8.09 24.82
N LEU A 172 -6.57 -8.90 24.82
CA LEU A 172 -6.53 -10.28 25.33
C LEU A 172 -5.59 -11.16 24.50
N ALA A 173 -5.60 -11.04 23.17
CA ALA A 173 -4.74 -11.81 22.28
C ALA A 173 -3.25 -11.47 22.51
N ILE A 174 -2.92 -10.19 22.70
CA ILE A 174 -1.56 -9.75 23.02
C ILE A 174 -1.14 -10.21 24.42
N GLN A 175 -2.05 -10.31 25.39
CA GLN A 175 -1.72 -10.78 26.75
C GLN A 175 -1.55 -12.31 26.85
N SER A 176 -2.07 -13.07 25.88
CA SER A 176 -1.97 -14.53 25.84
C SER A 176 -0.51 -15.00 25.92
N PRO A 177 -0.20 -16.14 26.57
CA PRO A 177 1.11 -16.78 26.48
C PRO A 177 1.34 -17.47 25.13
N VAL A 178 0.26 -17.87 24.44
CA VAL A 178 0.30 -18.42 23.07
C VAL A 178 -0.12 -17.29 22.13
N ARG A 179 0.82 -16.41 21.80
CA ARG A 179 0.57 -15.26 20.92
C ARG A 179 0.83 -15.67 19.47
N ASP A 180 -0.19 -15.59 18.61
CA ASP A 180 0.05 -15.59 17.16
C ASP A 180 0.47 -14.19 16.72
N LEU A 181 1.67 -13.80 17.13
CA LEU A 181 2.28 -12.53 16.71
C LEU A 181 2.60 -12.54 15.22
N ALA A 182 2.68 -13.70 14.58
CA ALA A 182 3.11 -13.83 13.18
C ALA A 182 1.96 -13.59 12.18
N ASN A 183 0.72 -13.99 12.50
CA ASN A 183 -0.36 -13.98 11.51
C ASN A 183 -1.61 -13.23 11.95
N ALA A 184 -2.35 -13.70 12.97
CA ALA A 184 -3.66 -13.15 13.33
C ALA A 184 -3.59 -11.74 13.90
N ILE A 185 -2.62 -11.47 14.77
CA ILE A 185 -2.48 -10.16 15.42
C ILE A 185 -2.12 -9.06 14.40
N PRO A 186 -1.08 -9.20 13.55
CA PRO A 186 -0.77 -8.20 12.52
C PRO A 186 -1.96 -7.90 11.59
N VAL A 187 -2.65 -8.95 11.11
CA VAL A 187 -3.79 -8.75 10.20
C VAL A 187 -4.97 -8.09 10.90
N ALA A 188 -5.21 -8.41 12.18
CA ALA A 188 -6.23 -7.74 12.97
C ALA A 188 -5.90 -6.26 13.23
N VAL A 189 -4.64 -5.93 13.55
CA VAL A 189 -4.18 -4.53 13.70
C VAL A 189 -4.38 -3.76 12.40
N LEU A 190 -4.06 -4.37 11.25
CA LEU A 190 -4.32 -3.78 9.95
C LEU A 190 -5.81 -3.54 9.70
N ALA A 191 -6.69 -4.50 10.02
CA ALA A 191 -8.14 -4.34 9.88
C ALA A 191 -8.68 -3.21 10.78
N LEU A 192 -8.17 -3.09 12.01
CA LEU A 192 -8.51 -1.99 12.94
C LEU A 192 -8.08 -0.63 12.39
N LYS A 193 -6.84 -0.49 11.86
CA LYS A 193 -6.37 0.74 11.19
C LYS A 193 -7.38 1.24 10.16
N HIS A 194 -7.89 0.35 9.32
CA HIS A 194 -8.84 0.71 8.27
C HIS A 194 -10.24 1.01 8.81
N ALA A 195 -10.65 0.33 9.88
CA ALA A 195 -11.90 0.65 10.57
C ALA A 195 -11.88 2.10 11.10
N GLU A 196 -10.73 2.56 11.61
CA GLU A 196 -10.53 3.92 12.09
C GLU A 196 -10.54 4.96 10.95
N TYR A 197 -10.05 4.61 9.75
CA TYR A 197 -10.20 5.48 8.57
C TYR A 197 -11.65 5.83 8.26
N PHE A 198 -12.54 4.84 8.30
CA PHE A 198 -13.96 5.06 8.05
C PHE A 198 -14.64 5.87 9.14
N MET A 199 -14.21 5.73 10.39
CA MET A 199 -14.87 6.39 11.50
C MET A 199 -14.38 7.82 11.70
N HIS A 200 -13.07 8.03 11.69
CA HIS A 200 -12.46 9.22 12.27
C HIS A 200 -11.11 9.58 11.62
N LEU A 201 -11.05 9.66 10.29
CA LEU A 201 -9.82 10.00 9.55
C LEU A 201 -9.07 11.22 10.14
N HIS A 202 -9.79 12.29 10.48
CA HIS A 202 -9.24 13.54 11.02
C HIS A 202 -8.66 13.44 12.43
N THR A 203 -9.01 12.41 13.20
CA THR A 203 -8.53 12.27 14.59
C THR A 203 -7.14 11.64 14.67
N PHE A 204 -6.65 11.08 13.56
CA PHE A 204 -5.39 10.35 13.50
C PHE A 204 -5.30 9.16 14.49
N THR A 205 -6.43 8.62 14.97
CA THR A 205 -6.45 7.43 15.84
C THR A 205 -5.81 6.21 15.17
N TYR A 206 -5.98 6.07 13.86
CA TYR A 206 -5.37 5.02 13.06
C TYR A 206 -3.83 4.96 13.17
N GLN A 207 -3.16 6.07 13.47
CA GLN A 207 -1.70 6.12 13.60
C GLN A 207 -1.19 5.22 14.75
N PHE A 208 -2.00 4.97 15.78
CA PHE A 208 -1.67 3.98 16.80
C PHE A 208 -1.45 2.59 16.22
N HIS A 209 -2.32 2.22 15.27
CA HIS A 209 -2.24 0.92 14.62
C HIS A 209 -1.05 0.87 13.67
N VAL A 210 -0.71 1.97 13.00
CA VAL A 210 0.52 2.08 12.19
C VAL A 210 1.77 1.85 13.03
N ILE A 211 1.93 2.58 14.14
CA ILE A 211 3.09 2.44 15.04
C ILE A 211 3.17 1.02 15.62
N ALA A 212 2.05 0.49 16.10
CA ALA A 212 1.98 -0.88 16.61
C ALA A 212 2.34 -1.91 15.52
N GLN A 213 1.89 -1.69 14.29
CA GLN A 213 2.18 -2.55 13.14
C GLN A 213 3.67 -2.55 12.81
N SER A 214 4.31 -1.39 12.75
CA SER A 214 5.75 -1.26 12.49
C SER A 214 6.59 -1.93 13.59
N ALA A 215 6.20 -1.75 14.86
CA ALA A 215 6.87 -2.42 15.98
C ALA A 215 6.71 -3.96 15.92
N LEU A 216 5.53 -4.46 15.54
CA LEU A 216 5.30 -5.90 15.34
C LEU A 216 6.15 -6.46 14.20
N LEU A 217 6.16 -5.79 13.05
CA LEU A 217 6.97 -6.19 11.90
C LEU A 217 8.46 -6.22 12.26
N LYS A 218 8.94 -5.21 13.00
CA LYS A 218 10.32 -5.15 13.48
C LYS A 218 10.71 -6.29 14.39
N ALA A 219 9.86 -6.63 15.35
CA ALA A 219 10.08 -7.78 16.21
C ALA A 219 10.10 -9.10 15.42
N GLN A 220 9.26 -9.23 14.38
CA GLN A 220 9.20 -10.42 13.54
C GLN A 220 10.47 -10.60 12.71
N TRP A 221 10.92 -9.60 11.94
CA TRP A 221 12.13 -9.76 11.14
C TRP A 221 13.38 -9.88 12.00
N SER A 222 13.44 -9.22 13.16
CA SER A 222 14.55 -9.36 14.12
C SER A 222 14.65 -10.78 14.71
N SER A 223 13.54 -11.51 14.75
CA SER A 223 13.49 -12.90 15.20
C SER A 223 13.60 -13.92 14.05
N GLY A 224 13.87 -13.46 12.82
CA GLY A 224 13.95 -14.31 11.63
C GLY A 224 12.60 -14.83 11.12
N HIS A 225 11.49 -14.34 11.66
CA HIS A 225 10.15 -14.69 11.19
C HIS A 225 9.73 -13.74 10.08
N TRP A 226 9.99 -14.14 8.83
CA TRP A 226 9.59 -13.37 7.65
C TRP A 226 8.91 -14.25 6.61
N ASN A 227 7.77 -13.79 6.10
CA ASN A 227 7.07 -14.42 5.00
C ASN A 227 6.31 -13.37 4.16
N GLU A 228 5.64 -13.85 3.11
CA GLU A 228 4.88 -13.02 2.17
C GLU A 228 3.79 -12.16 2.82
N LEU A 229 3.18 -12.63 3.91
CA LEU A 229 2.19 -11.85 4.66
C LEU A 229 2.81 -10.59 5.24
N GLN A 230 4.04 -10.66 5.79
CA GLN A 230 4.69 -9.46 6.31
C GLN A 230 5.03 -8.45 5.20
N GLU A 231 5.47 -8.91 4.02
CA GLU A 231 5.65 -8.05 2.85
C GLU A 231 4.33 -7.39 2.42
N ASP A 232 3.23 -8.15 2.40
CA ASP A 232 1.90 -7.60 2.07
C ASP A 232 1.43 -6.56 3.08
N ILE A 233 1.71 -6.77 4.37
CA ILE A 233 1.41 -5.80 5.41
C ILE A 233 2.26 -4.54 5.22
N ILE A 234 3.57 -4.67 4.96
CA ILE A 234 4.43 -3.52 4.65
C ILE A 234 3.85 -2.71 3.50
N ARG A 235 3.49 -3.37 2.40
CA ARG A 235 2.85 -2.74 1.23
C ARG A 235 1.56 -1.97 1.57
N THR A 236 0.97 -2.21 2.73
CA THR A 236 -0.27 -1.53 3.17
C THR A 236 -0.04 -0.45 4.24
N VAL A 237 1.15 -0.39 4.86
CA VAL A 237 1.41 0.50 6.01
C VAL A 237 2.58 1.46 5.81
N TRP A 238 3.42 1.24 4.79
CA TRP A 238 4.65 2.01 4.62
C TRP A 238 4.40 3.52 4.48
N LEU A 239 3.33 3.95 3.80
CA LEU A 239 3.08 5.36 3.53
C LEU A 239 2.79 6.14 4.82
N GLU A 240 1.93 5.60 5.68
CA GLU A 240 1.60 6.28 6.94
C GLU A 240 2.73 6.15 7.98
N GLU A 241 3.56 5.11 7.85
CA GLU A 241 4.75 4.95 8.68
C GLU A 241 5.81 6.01 8.34
N ILE A 242 6.05 6.27 7.05
CA ILE A 242 7.00 7.32 6.65
C ILE A 242 6.50 8.72 7.03
N GLU A 243 5.19 8.96 6.96
CA GLU A 243 4.58 10.22 7.44
C GLU A 243 4.85 10.44 8.92
N GLU A 244 4.56 9.43 9.76
CA GLU A 244 4.83 9.51 11.19
C GLU A 244 6.33 9.78 11.45
N ALA A 245 7.23 9.08 10.74
CA ALA A 245 8.66 9.28 10.88
C ALA A 245 9.10 10.70 10.49
N VAL A 246 8.60 11.25 9.38
CA VAL A 246 8.88 12.63 8.93
C VAL A 246 8.38 13.66 9.95
N PHE A 247 7.15 13.50 10.44
CA PHE A 247 6.55 14.39 11.43
C PHE A 247 7.25 14.33 12.78
N ALA A 248 7.70 13.13 13.19
CA ALA A 248 8.49 12.91 14.40
C ALA A 248 9.95 13.37 14.28
N GLY A 249 10.44 13.60 13.06
CA GLY A 249 11.86 13.89 12.82
C GLY A 249 12.77 12.67 13.01
N THR A 250 12.24 11.46 12.83
CA THR A 250 12.99 10.20 12.99
C THR A 250 13.18 9.50 11.65
N THR A 251 14.01 8.45 11.63
CA THR A 251 14.04 7.52 10.49
C THR A 251 12.80 6.63 10.51
N SER A 252 12.44 6.08 9.35
CA SER A 252 11.46 5.00 9.25
C SER A 252 11.94 3.80 10.05
N GLU A 253 11.04 3.11 10.77
CA GLU A 253 11.32 1.80 11.37
C GLU A 253 11.45 0.71 10.31
N LEU A 254 10.98 0.96 9.07
CA LEU A 254 11.14 0.08 7.92
C LEU A 254 12.49 0.27 7.23
N ASP A 255 13.24 1.35 7.51
CA ASP A 255 14.62 1.55 7.06
C ASP A 255 15.58 0.72 7.91
N ASP A 256 15.49 -0.60 7.76
CA ASP A 256 16.25 -1.60 8.50
C ASP A 256 17.10 -2.45 7.54
N PRO A 257 18.44 -2.51 7.72
CA PRO A 257 19.32 -3.34 6.90
C PRO A 257 18.92 -4.82 6.86
N LEU A 258 18.44 -5.38 7.98
CA LEU A 258 18.03 -6.79 8.05
C LEU A 258 16.83 -7.06 7.12
N ARG A 259 15.93 -6.09 6.96
CA ARG A 259 14.81 -6.20 6.02
C ARG A 259 15.31 -6.30 4.58
N HIS A 260 16.28 -5.48 4.20
CA HIS A 260 16.85 -5.50 2.86
C HIS A 260 17.55 -6.84 2.56
N GLU A 261 18.26 -7.42 3.53
CA GLU A 261 18.90 -8.74 3.37
C GLU A 261 17.87 -9.86 3.15
N VAL A 262 16.78 -9.84 3.92
CA VAL A 262 15.72 -10.84 3.81
C VAL A 262 15.02 -10.71 2.45
N ARG A 263 14.72 -9.50 2.01
CA ARG A 263 14.06 -9.24 0.74
C ARG A 263 14.93 -9.54 -0.47
N ALA A 264 16.24 -9.30 -0.42
CA ALA A 264 17.16 -9.66 -1.51
C ALA A 264 17.09 -11.16 -1.88
N ARG A 265 16.58 -12.01 -0.98
CA ARG A 265 16.35 -13.44 -1.22
C ARG A 265 15.01 -13.74 -1.90
N ALA A 266 14.03 -12.85 -1.79
CA ALA A 266 12.73 -12.97 -2.43
C ALA A 266 12.84 -12.47 -3.89
N ARG A 267 13.05 -13.40 -4.83
CA ARG A 267 13.07 -13.05 -6.26
C ARG A 267 11.66 -12.71 -6.73
N LEU A 268 11.46 -11.49 -7.19
CA LEU A 268 10.27 -11.14 -7.96
C LEU A 268 10.32 -11.83 -9.33
N PRO A 269 9.18 -12.28 -9.89
CA PRO A 269 9.14 -12.75 -11.27
C PRO A 269 9.60 -11.63 -12.21
N GLU A 270 10.59 -11.92 -13.08
CA GLU A 270 11.21 -10.95 -13.99
C GLU A 270 10.20 -10.25 -14.94
N ASN A 271 8.98 -10.78 -15.07
CA ASN A 271 7.98 -10.30 -16.01
C ASN A 271 6.93 -9.34 -15.41
N ASP A 272 6.85 -9.16 -14.08
CA ASP A 272 5.83 -8.28 -13.46
C ASP A 272 6.38 -6.86 -13.21
N ARG A 273 6.66 -6.14 -14.30
CA ARG A 273 7.24 -4.77 -14.25
C ARG A 273 6.46 -3.80 -13.36
N PRO A 274 5.11 -3.77 -13.34
CA PRO A 274 4.39 -2.86 -12.46
C PRO A 274 4.53 -3.21 -10.97
N THR A 275 4.68 -4.50 -10.61
CA THR A 275 4.98 -4.92 -9.23
C THR A 275 6.40 -4.51 -8.85
N ASP A 276 7.37 -4.72 -9.74
CA ASP A 276 8.74 -4.26 -9.54
C ASP A 276 8.80 -2.74 -9.29
N MET A 277 8.10 -1.95 -10.12
CA MET A 277 7.99 -0.50 -9.94
C MET A 277 7.39 -0.11 -8.59
N TYR A 278 6.29 -0.76 -8.18
CA TYR A 278 5.69 -0.52 -6.85
C TYR A 278 6.72 -0.72 -5.74
N HIS A 279 7.39 -1.87 -5.81
CA HIS A 279 8.36 -2.31 -4.84
C HIS A 279 9.56 -1.35 -4.80
N TYR A 280 10.04 -0.91 -5.95
CA TYR A 280 11.09 0.09 -6.04
C TYR A 280 10.66 1.40 -5.37
N CYS A 281 9.51 1.97 -5.74
CA CYS A 281 9.06 3.25 -5.19
C CYS A 281 8.88 3.18 -3.67
N MET A 282 8.30 2.08 -3.18
CA MET A 282 8.15 1.83 -1.74
C MET A 282 9.51 1.82 -1.02
N GLU A 283 10.52 1.13 -1.57
CA GLU A 283 11.86 1.11 -0.97
C GLU A 283 12.51 2.49 -0.95
N GLN A 284 12.36 3.26 -2.01
CA GLN A 284 12.90 4.63 -2.05
C GLN A 284 12.19 5.53 -1.04
N CYS A 285 10.86 5.45 -0.96
CA CYS A 285 10.05 6.19 0.00
C CYS A 285 10.42 5.89 1.46
N ILE A 286 10.70 4.63 1.80
CA ILE A 286 11.12 4.24 3.15
C ILE A 286 12.42 4.95 3.59
N LEU A 287 13.29 5.33 2.64
CA LEU A 287 14.52 6.07 2.92
C LEU A 287 14.31 7.59 3.06
N ILE A 288 13.18 8.13 2.61
CA ILE A 288 12.89 9.58 2.63
C ILE A 288 12.95 10.17 4.04
N PRO A 289 12.36 9.58 5.11
CA PRO A 289 12.46 10.16 6.46
C PRO A 289 13.91 10.30 6.95
N ARG A 290 14.81 9.37 6.58
CA ARG A 290 16.24 9.49 6.90
C ARG A 290 16.85 10.68 6.17
N LEU A 291 16.57 10.83 4.87
CA LEU A 291 17.08 11.97 4.09
C LEU A 291 16.54 13.31 4.62
N VAL A 292 15.24 13.40 4.93
CA VAL A 292 14.62 14.58 5.55
C VAL A 292 15.37 14.99 6.82
N ARG A 293 15.67 14.04 7.71
CA ARG A 293 16.42 14.30 8.95
C ARG A 293 17.84 14.80 8.66
N LEU A 294 18.53 14.22 7.68
CA LEU A 294 19.87 14.64 7.28
C LEU A 294 19.87 16.05 6.70
N VAL A 295 18.94 16.35 5.77
CA VAL A 295 18.77 17.70 5.18
C VAL A 295 18.49 18.75 6.27
N ARG A 296 17.60 18.46 7.23
CA ARG A 296 17.35 19.33 8.39
C ARG A 296 18.62 19.61 9.19
N LYS A 297 19.39 18.55 9.46
CA LYS A 297 20.62 18.66 10.25
C LYS A 297 21.70 19.45 9.50
N CYS A 298 21.88 19.21 8.20
CA CYS A 298 22.77 20.00 7.34
C CYS A 298 22.40 21.48 7.34
N ALA A 299 21.10 21.79 7.26
CA ALA A 299 20.63 23.17 7.28
C ALA A 299 20.88 23.89 8.62
N SER A 300 20.89 23.15 9.73
CA SER A 300 21.12 23.72 11.07
C SER A 300 22.60 23.78 11.48
N ASP A 301 23.37 22.76 11.10
CA ASP A 301 24.74 22.52 11.57
C ASP A 301 25.50 21.72 10.49
N PRO A 302 26.00 22.40 9.45
CA PRO A 302 26.64 21.74 8.33
C PRO A 302 28.01 21.18 8.74
N ASP A 303 28.20 19.89 8.49
CA ASP A 303 29.46 19.16 8.66
C ASP A 303 29.76 18.40 7.37
N GLU A 304 31.03 18.32 6.98
CA GLU A 304 31.44 17.71 5.70
C GLU A 304 31.02 16.25 5.58
N CYS A 305 31.14 15.46 6.66
CA CYS A 305 30.73 14.06 6.67
C CYS A 305 29.22 13.93 6.56
N LEU A 306 28.48 14.79 7.26
CA LEU A 306 27.02 14.85 7.17
C LEU A 306 26.53 15.25 5.77
N ILE A 307 27.17 16.22 5.14
CA ILE A 307 26.87 16.65 3.77
C ILE A 307 27.12 15.50 2.81
N GLN A 308 28.27 14.83 2.91
CA GLN A 308 28.59 13.68 2.06
C GLN A 308 27.58 12.53 2.23
N GLU A 309 27.18 12.21 3.46
CA GLU A 309 26.13 11.21 3.74
C GLU A 309 24.79 11.62 3.10
N THR A 310 24.42 12.89 3.23
CA THR A 310 23.18 13.45 2.67
C THR A 310 23.15 13.35 1.16
N VAL A 311 24.23 13.77 0.49
CA VAL A 311 24.37 13.71 -0.98
C VAL A 311 24.35 12.27 -1.46
N SER A 312 25.14 11.39 -0.84
CA SER A 312 25.19 9.98 -1.23
C SER A 312 23.83 9.30 -1.10
N LEU A 313 23.08 9.61 -0.04
CA LEU A 313 21.72 9.10 0.12
C LEU A 313 20.76 9.69 -0.92
N ALA A 314 20.85 10.99 -1.20
CA ALA A 314 20.03 11.63 -2.22
C ALA A 314 20.29 11.05 -3.62
N GLU A 315 21.55 10.82 -3.99
CA GLU A 315 21.94 10.20 -5.27
C GLU A 315 21.38 8.78 -5.40
N ARG A 316 21.54 7.98 -4.34
CA ARG A 316 20.98 6.62 -4.29
C ARG A 316 19.45 6.63 -4.44
N ILE A 317 18.77 7.55 -3.77
CA ILE A 317 17.31 7.64 -3.82
C ILE A 317 16.85 8.16 -5.18
N TYR A 318 17.56 9.10 -5.80
CA TYR A 318 17.17 9.74 -7.05
C TYR A 318 17.32 8.82 -8.29
N ASP A 319 18.33 7.94 -8.32
CA ASP A 319 18.59 6.87 -9.30
C ASP A 319 18.03 7.14 -10.73
N ARG A 320 18.86 7.84 -11.53
CA ARG A 320 18.53 8.24 -12.92
C ARG A 320 18.32 7.04 -13.85
N ASP A 321 19.00 5.92 -13.60
CA ASP A 321 18.95 4.75 -14.49
C ASP A 321 17.58 4.07 -14.40
N LYS A 322 17.07 3.90 -13.18
CA LYS A 322 15.72 3.34 -12.96
C LYS A 322 14.61 4.29 -13.38
N GLN A 323 14.85 5.59 -13.30
CA GLN A 323 13.89 6.62 -13.72
C GLN A 323 13.43 6.41 -15.18
N ALA A 324 14.37 6.31 -16.13
CA ALA A 324 14.04 6.17 -17.54
C ALA A 324 13.22 4.90 -17.84
N PHE A 325 13.54 3.80 -17.15
CA PHE A 325 12.82 2.53 -17.28
C PHE A 325 11.36 2.62 -16.81
N TYR A 326 11.10 3.24 -15.66
CA TYR A 326 9.74 3.36 -15.13
C TYR A 326 8.92 4.42 -15.87
N GLU A 327 9.52 5.50 -16.34
CA GLU A 327 8.84 6.46 -17.22
C GLU A 327 8.37 5.84 -18.53
N ASP A 328 9.18 4.96 -19.12
CA ASP A 328 8.79 4.21 -20.32
C ASP A 328 7.59 3.28 -20.04
N LEU A 329 7.62 2.57 -18.91
CA LEU A 329 6.49 1.74 -18.48
C LEU A 329 5.20 2.57 -18.33
N LEU A 330 5.26 3.72 -17.64
CA LEU A 330 4.09 4.59 -17.47
C LEU A 330 3.60 5.15 -18.79
N ARG A 331 4.51 5.58 -19.67
CA ARG A 331 4.17 6.09 -21.01
C ARG A 331 3.45 5.06 -21.87
N GLN A 332 3.85 3.79 -21.81
CA GLN A 332 3.21 2.69 -22.55
C GLN A 332 1.81 2.34 -22.01
N ASN A 333 1.51 2.70 -20.77
CA ASN A 333 0.28 2.31 -20.08
C ASN A 333 -0.66 3.51 -19.79
N THR A 334 -0.33 4.69 -20.31
CA THR A 334 -1.11 5.90 -20.16
C THR A 334 -1.27 6.63 -21.49
N ALA A 335 -2.35 7.39 -21.62
CA ALA A 335 -2.57 8.31 -22.72
C ALA A 335 -2.92 9.69 -22.17
N VAL A 336 -2.54 10.75 -22.86
CA VAL A 336 -2.92 12.13 -22.51
C VAL A 336 -4.12 12.54 -23.34
N GLU A 337 -5.19 12.98 -22.70
CA GLU A 337 -6.37 13.51 -23.37
C GLU A 337 -6.59 14.99 -23.04
N SER A 338 -6.99 15.76 -24.05
CA SER A 338 -7.50 17.13 -23.89
C SER A 338 -8.98 17.08 -23.47
N ARG A 339 -9.25 16.61 -22.24
CA ARG A 339 -10.60 16.63 -21.67
C ARG A 339 -10.60 17.27 -20.28
N CYS A 340 -11.71 17.93 -19.97
CA CYS A 340 -12.06 18.38 -18.62
C CYS A 340 -13.57 18.13 -18.46
N GLN A 341 -13.99 16.88 -18.27
CA GLN A 341 -15.38 16.59 -17.84
C GLN A 341 -15.54 16.69 -16.31
N GLY A 342 -14.48 17.08 -15.60
CA GLY A 342 -14.42 17.23 -14.14
C GLY A 342 -14.09 18.66 -13.66
N PRO A 343 -13.66 18.83 -12.39
CA PRO A 343 -13.24 20.14 -11.89
C PRO A 343 -12.13 20.67 -12.79
N PHE A 344 -12.22 21.94 -13.19
CA PHE A 344 -11.34 22.53 -14.20
C PHE A 344 -9.87 22.32 -13.81
N ASN A 345 -9.21 21.35 -14.45
CA ASN A 345 -7.78 21.14 -14.30
C ASN A 345 -7.08 22.28 -15.08
N PRO A 346 -6.32 23.17 -14.42
CA PRO A 346 -5.73 24.31 -15.11
C PRO A 346 -4.71 23.90 -16.19
N LEU A 347 -4.29 22.62 -16.23
CA LEU A 347 -3.46 22.08 -17.31
C LEU A 347 -4.22 21.88 -18.63
N GLY A 348 -5.56 21.79 -18.60
CA GLY A 348 -6.39 21.47 -19.77
C GLY A 348 -6.16 20.07 -20.35
N ARG A 349 -5.47 19.18 -19.62
CA ARG A 349 -5.15 17.81 -20.01
C ARG A 349 -5.21 16.86 -18.81
N SER A 350 -5.55 15.60 -19.08
CA SER A 350 -5.65 14.54 -18.07
C SER A 350 -5.03 13.25 -18.58
N LEU A 351 -4.62 12.37 -17.66
CA LEU A 351 -4.13 11.03 -17.98
C LEU A 351 -5.29 10.04 -18.00
N VAL A 352 -5.33 9.23 -19.04
CA VAL A 352 -6.15 8.03 -19.16
C VAL A 352 -5.26 6.82 -18.91
N PHE A 353 -5.74 5.90 -18.08
CA PHE A 353 -4.98 4.76 -17.60
C PHE A 353 -5.53 3.47 -18.17
N LEU A 354 -4.63 2.55 -18.55
CA LEU A 354 -5.02 1.19 -18.96
C LEU A 354 -5.67 0.39 -17.82
N SER A 355 -5.32 0.70 -16.56
CA SER A 355 -5.91 0.06 -15.38
C SER A 355 -5.78 0.95 -14.13
N THR A 356 -6.58 0.67 -13.10
CA THR A 356 -6.46 1.34 -11.79
C THR A 356 -5.09 1.09 -11.14
N ARG A 357 -4.46 -0.06 -11.41
CA ARG A 357 -3.11 -0.35 -10.91
C ARG A 357 -2.08 0.62 -11.47
N ILE A 358 -2.14 0.93 -12.76
CA ILE A 358 -1.23 1.91 -13.38
C ILE A 358 -1.48 3.30 -12.81
N PHE A 359 -2.75 3.71 -12.60
CA PHE A 359 -3.08 4.96 -11.91
C PHE A 359 -2.42 5.07 -10.52
N ILE A 360 -2.54 4.04 -9.69
CA ILE A 360 -1.92 4.02 -8.34
C ILE A 360 -0.39 4.13 -8.46
N LEU A 361 0.22 3.39 -9.40
CA LEU A 361 1.66 3.43 -9.62
C LEU A 361 2.15 4.79 -10.10
N THR A 362 1.44 5.43 -11.02
CA THR A 362 1.72 6.79 -11.48
C THR A 362 1.68 7.77 -10.31
N GLY A 363 0.64 7.71 -9.47
CA GLY A 363 0.53 8.56 -8.28
C GLY A 363 1.70 8.37 -7.31
N ILE A 364 2.01 7.11 -6.93
CA ILE A 364 3.10 6.79 -5.99
C ILE A 364 4.46 7.20 -6.56
N TYR A 365 4.72 6.90 -7.84
CA TYR A 365 5.99 7.21 -8.47
C TYR A 365 6.25 8.71 -8.50
N TYR A 366 5.31 9.50 -9.04
CA TYR A 366 5.52 10.94 -9.12
C TYR A 366 5.46 11.61 -7.74
N MET A 367 4.71 11.07 -6.77
CA MET A 367 4.78 11.51 -5.37
C MET A 367 6.21 11.36 -4.81
N TYR A 368 6.81 10.19 -4.99
CA TYR A 368 8.21 9.95 -4.61
C TYR A 368 9.16 10.93 -5.31
N ARG A 369 8.97 11.18 -6.63
CA ARG A 369 9.77 12.14 -7.40
C ARG A 369 9.69 13.55 -6.83
N ASN A 370 8.49 14.02 -6.50
CA ASN A 370 8.29 15.32 -5.85
C ASN A 370 8.99 15.41 -4.48
N MET A 371 8.89 14.36 -3.65
CA MET A 371 9.56 14.31 -2.35
C MET A 371 11.09 14.44 -2.50
N ILE A 372 11.71 13.63 -3.36
CA ILE A 372 13.18 13.66 -3.54
C ILE A 372 13.65 14.97 -4.21
N CYS A 373 12.91 15.51 -5.18
CA CYS A 373 13.26 16.78 -5.81
C CYS A 373 13.18 17.94 -4.80
N GLY A 374 12.12 17.99 -3.99
CA GLY A 374 12.00 19.00 -2.93
C GLY A 374 13.16 18.97 -1.94
N LEU A 375 13.59 17.78 -1.53
CA LEU A 375 14.75 17.61 -0.63
C LEU A 375 16.08 18.02 -1.27
N ILE A 376 16.30 17.67 -2.54
CA ILE A 376 17.50 18.07 -3.27
C ILE A 376 17.52 19.60 -3.45
N LEU A 377 16.40 20.22 -3.84
CA LEU A 377 16.30 21.68 -3.98
C LEU A 377 16.57 22.37 -2.66
N ARG A 378 16.01 21.87 -1.54
CA ARG A 378 16.28 22.41 -0.21
C ARG A 378 17.76 22.35 0.14
N MET A 379 18.41 21.23 -0.15
CA MET A 379 19.84 21.02 0.08
C MET A 379 20.72 21.96 -0.78
N LEU A 380 20.34 22.19 -2.03
CA LEU A 380 21.03 23.12 -2.94
C LEU A 380 20.84 24.58 -2.48
N ASP A 381 19.65 24.93 -2.00
CA ASP A 381 19.32 26.29 -1.53
C ASP A 381 20.01 26.68 -0.23
N THR A 382 20.35 25.72 0.64
CA THR A 382 21.10 26.00 1.87
C THR A 382 22.58 26.31 1.63
N ALA A 383 23.04 26.32 0.37
CA ALA A 383 24.43 26.59 -0.06
C ALA A 383 25.49 25.66 0.60
N THR A 384 25.04 24.59 1.25
CA THR A 384 25.88 23.65 2.00
C THR A 384 26.57 22.62 1.13
N VAL A 385 26.29 22.58 -0.17
CA VAL A 385 26.73 21.48 -1.03
C VAL A 385 27.28 21.98 -2.35
N GLU A 386 28.54 22.34 -2.35
CA GLU A 386 29.30 22.59 -3.58
C GLU A 386 29.66 21.26 -4.27
N GLY A 387 29.62 21.22 -5.60
CA GLY A 387 30.12 20.08 -6.38
C GLY A 387 29.22 18.85 -6.45
N THR A 388 27.92 18.96 -6.16
CA THR A 388 27.00 17.82 -6.35
C THR A 388 26.81 17.45 -7.82
N VAL A 389 26.38 16.21 -8.08
CA VAL A 389 25.92 15.76 -9.40
C VAL A 389 24.56 16.33 -9.81
N PHE A 390 23.90 17.09 -8.93
CA PHE A 390 22.57 17.64 -9.18
C PHE A 390 22.66 19.03 -9.80
N ASP A 391 22.14 19.15 -11.02
CA ASP A 391 21.89 20.46 -11.63
C ASP A 391 20.56 21.02 -11.09
N LYS A 392 20.61 22.22 -10.50
CA LYS A 392 19.42 22.83 -9.87
C LYS A 392 18.29 23.02 -10.88
N CYS A 393 18.59 23.45 -12.10
CA CYS A 393 17.58 23.71 -13.14
C CYS A 393 16.90 22.40 -13.59
N GLU A 394 17.67 21.32 -13.78
CA GLU A 394 17.15 19.99 -14.08
C GLU A 394 16.19 19.50 -12.99
N ILE A 395 16.58 19.62 -11.71
CA ILE A 395 15.76 19.17 -10.58
C ILE A 395 14.50 20.05 -10.46
N GLU A 396 14.63 21.35 -10.65
CA GLU A 396 13.51 22.29 -10.65
C GLU A 396 12.46 21.99 -11.73
N HIS A 397 12.91 21.58 -12.92
CA HIS A 397 12.05 21.16 -14.02
C HIS A 397 11.39 19.81 -13.72
N GLU A 398 12.16 18.86 -13.19
CA GLU A 398 11.67 17.55 -12.81
C GLU A 398 10.57 17.62 -11.75
N ASP A 399 10.77 18.47 -10.73
CA ASP A 399 9.83 18.70 -9.64
C ASP A 399 8.45 19.15 -10.15
N VAL A 400 8.46 20.13 -11.07
CA VAL A 400 7.24 20.64 -11.71
C VAL A 400 6.62 19.58 -12.62
N ARG A 401 7.44 18.91 -13.43
CA ARG A 401 6.98 17.85 -14.35
C ARG A 401 6.27 16.73 -13.58
N ALA A 402 6.83 16.28 -12.46
CA ALA A 402 6.23 15.25 -11.63
C ALA A 402 4.92 15.72 -10.99
N ALA A 403 4.87 16.97 -10.50
CA ALA A 403 3.64 17.58 -9.99
C ALA A 403 2.51 17.66 -11.05
N GLU A 404 2.86 17.97 -12.31
CA GLU A 404 1.90 17.96 -13.41
C GLU A 404 1.29 16.57 -13.62
N HIS A 405 2.10 15.51 -13.58
CA HIS A 405 1.59 14.14 -13.78
C HIS A 405 0.65 13.71 -12.66
N ILE A 406 0.91 14.10 -11.42
CA ILE A 406 -0.01 13.87 -10.30
C ILE A 406 -1.34 14.60 -10.54
N VAL A 407 -1.29 15.88 -10.92
CA VAL A 407 -2.50 16.67 -11.21
C VAL A 407 -3.30 16.07 -12.38
N MET A 408 -2.63 15.55 -13.41
CA MET A 408 -3.31 14.86 -14.52
C MET A 408 -4.01 13.54 -14.10
N CYS A 409 -3.72 12.99 -12.91
CA CYS A 409 -4.40 11.81 -12.38
C CYS A 409 -5.78 12.13 -11.77
N VAL A 410 -6.08 13.39 -11.49
CA VAL A 410 -7.26 13.84 -10.73
C VAL A 410 -8.57 13.38 -11.39
N GLU A 411 -8.74 13.58 -12.69
CA GLU A 411 -9.99 13.22 -13.37
C GLU A 411 -10.27 11.71 -13.28
N HIS A 412 -9.25 10.86 -13.44
CA HIS A 412 -9.39 9.42 -13.26
C HIS A 412 -9.75 9.04 -11.83
N ALA A 413 -9.16 9.71 -10.83
CA ALA A 413 -9.42 9.43 -9.42
C ALA A 413 -10.87 9.73 -9.02
N PHE A 414 -11.48 10.77 -9.59
CA PHE A 414 -12.87 11.16 -9.33
C PHE A 414 -13.89 10.51 -10.26
N ASN A 415 -13.46 9.80 -11.32
CA ASN A 415 -14.35 9.03 -12.18
C ASN A 415 -14.69 7.67 -11.53
N CYS A 416 -15.48 7.73 -10.45
CA CYS A 416 -16.04 6.57 -9.76
C CYS A 416 -17.48 6.32 -10.24
N SER A 417 -17.87 5.05 -10.37
CA SER A 417 -19.28 4.72 -10.62
C SER A 417 -20.10 4.93 -9.34
N ASP A 418 -21.39 5.21 -9.49
CA ASP A 418 -22.30 5.36 -8.35
C ASP A 418 -22.25 4.12 -7.45
N GLY A 419 -21.88 4.31 -6.18
CA GLY A 419 -21.79 3.25 -5.17
C GLY A 419 -20.41 2.65 -4.94
N ASP A 420 -19.40 3.00 -5.75
CA ASP A 420 -18.01 2.65 -5.43
C ASP A 420 -17.53 3.49 -4.23
N PRO A 421 -16.95 2.89 -3.18
CA PRO A 421 -16.35 3.68 -2.12
C PRO A 421 -15.24 4.59 -2.70
N PRO A 422 -15.07 5.81 -2.17
CA PRO A 422 -14.17 6.83 -2.73
C PRO A 422 -12.68 6.55 -2.49
N PHE A 423 -12.26 5.27 -2.52
CA PHE A 423 -10.87 4.86 -2.33
C PHE A 423 -9.96 5.38 -3.44
N LYS A 424 -10.42 5.43 -4.71
CA LYS A 424 -9.60 5.95 -5.82
C LYS A 424 -9.18 7.40 -5.57
N ALA A 425 -10.13 8.25 -5.14
CA ALA A 425 -9.85 9.63 -4.77
C ALA A 425 -8.90 9.71 -3.57
N MET A 426 -9.11 8.90 -2.53
CA MET A 426 -8.22 8.85 -1.36
C MET A 426 -6.78 8.47 -1.69
N ARG A 427 -6.56 7.59 -2.69
CA ARG A 427 -5.19 7.25 -3.16
C ARG A 427 -4.41 8.44 -3.71
N LEU A 428 -5.10 9.52 -4.05
CA LEU A 428 -4.49 10.73 -4.59
C LEU A 428 -4.23 11.80 -3.52
N HIS A 429 -4.64 11.57 -2.26
CA HIS A 429 -4.44 12.52 -1.17
C HIS A 429 -2.95 12.88 -0.97
N ASP A 430 -2.11 11.90 -0.66
CA ASP A 430 -0.69 12.13 -0.38
C ASP A 430 0.08 12.61 -1.63
N PRO A 431 -0.15 12.03 -2.84
CA PRO A 431 0.41 12.57 -4.07
C PRO A 431 0.06 14.05 -4.29
N ILE A 432 -1.19 14.46 -4.12
CA ILE A 432 -1.58 15.88 -4.32
C ILE A 432 -0.96 16.78 -3.26
N THR A 433 -0.79 16.28 -2.04
CA THR A 433 -0.03 17.00 -0.99
C THR A 433 1.40 17.27 -1.42
N MET A 434 2.09 16.29 -2.00
CA MET A 434 3.46 16.48 -2.51
C MET A 434 3.51 17.33 -3.78
N ALA A 435 2.48 17.25 -4.64
CA ALA A 435 2.34 18.14 -5.79
C ALA A 435 2.20 19.61 -5.36
N PHE A 436 1.41 19.88 -4.32
CA PHE A 436 1.28 21.22 -3.74
C PHE A 436 2.63 21.80 -3.31
N GLY A 437 3.50 20.99 -2.69
CA GLY A 437 4.85 21.40 -2.31
C GLY A 437 5.67 21.93 -3.49
N ALA A 438 5.68 21.19 -4.61
CA ALA A 438 6.37 21.59 -5.84
C ALA A 438 5.80 22.89 -6.43
N TRP A 439 4.47 23.02 -6.49
CA TRP A 439 3.83 24.26 -6.94
C TRP A 439 4.12 25.44 -6.02
N SER A 440 4.21 25.19 -4.72
CA SER A 440 4.61 26.20 -3.74
C SER A 440 6.05 26.66 -3.91
N ARG A 441 6.98 25.75 -4.20
CA ARG A 441 8.35 26.13 -4.56
C ARG A 441 8.37 26.97 -5.84
N LEU A 442 7.72 26.51 -6.91
CA LEU A 442 7.65 27.24 -8.19
C LEU A 442 7.13 28.67 -8.00
N ALA A 443 6.06 28.85 -7.21
CA ALA A 443 5.49 30.17 -6.93
C ALA A 443 6.45 31.09 -6.12
N LYS A 444 7.34 30.52 -5.30
CA LYS A 444 8.29 31.25 -4.45
C LYS A 444 9.63 31.55 -5.14
N ARG A 445 9.96 30.91 -6.27
CA ARG A 445 11.26 31.12 -6.96
C ARG A 445 11.44 32.60 -7.32
N GLU A 446 12.52 33.20 -6.85
CA GLU A 446 12.94 34.54 -7.26
C GLU A 446 13.34 34.50 -8.74
N CYS A 447 12.98 35.52 -9.52
CA CYS A 447 13.43 35.60 -10.90
C CYS A 447 14.95 35.77 -10.91
N PHE A 448 15.69 34.73 -11.31
CA PHE A 448 17.03 34.97 -11.80
C PHE A 448 16.93 35.86 -13.05
N PRO A 449 17.66 36.98 -13.12
CA PRO A 449 17.57 37.93 -14.24
C PRO A 449 17.87 37.33 -15.61
N THR A 450 18.45 36.12 -15.66
CA THR A 450 19.00 35.48 -16.85
C THR A 450 18.06 34.48 -17.52
N CYS A 451 16.90 34.16 -16.93
CA CYS A 451 15.94 33.26 -17.55
C CYS A 451 14.59 33.97 -17.71
N GLU A 452 14.19 34.24 -18.96
CA GLU A 452 12.86 34.76 -19.33
C GLU A 452 11.71 33.78 -19.00
N MET A 453 11.97 32.71 -18.24
CA MET A 453 10.96 31.89 -17.56
C MET A 453 10.13 32.78 -16.64
N SER A 454 9.01 33.19 -17.23
CA SER A 454 8.33 34.46 -17.01
C SER A 454 7.43 34.47 -15.78
N SER A 455 6.95 35.66 -15.41
CA SER A 455 5.82 35.84 -14.49
C SER A 455 4.63 34.89 -14.71
N LEU A 456 4.45 34.36 -15.93
CA LEU A 456 3.43 33.38 -16.28
C LEU A 456 3.59 32.05 -15.51
N GLU A 457 4.81 31.53 -15.36
CA GLU A 457 5.04 30.26 -14.66
C GLU A 457 4.81 30.38 -13.16
N ARG A 458 5.12 31.54 -12.57
CA ARG A 458 4.77 31.84 -11.18
C ARG A 458 3.26 31.94 -10.98
N GLY A 459 2.56 32.61 -11.91
CA GLY A 459 1.10 32.66 -11.92
C GLY A 459 0.50 31.26 -11.98
N ARG A 460 1.00 30.42 -12.90
CA ARG A 460 0.63 29.01 -13.01
C ARG A 460 0.91 28.23 -11.73
N GLY A 461 2.04 28.45 -11.06
CA GLY A 461 2.34 27.86 -9.76
C GLY A 461 1.29 28.21 -8.72
N GLY A 462 0.90 29.49 -8.63
CA GLY A 462 -0.19 29.95 -7.76
C GLY A 462 -1.53 29.27 -8.04
N ASP A 463 -1.93 29.23 -9.32
CA ASP A 463 -3.19 28.59 -9.73
C ASP A 463 -3.20 27.09 -9.40
N MET A 464 -2.08 26.40 -9.61
CA MET A 464 -1.96 24.97 -9.31
C MET A 464 -1.97 24.67 -7.81
N LYS A 465 -1.42 25.55 -6.96
CA LYS A 465 -1.53 25.41 -5.51
C LYS A 465 -2.99 25.40 -5.06
N GLU A 466 -3.77 26.36 -5.54
CA GLU A 466 -5.19 26.46 -5.19
C GLU A 466 -5.99 25.28 -5.76
N PHE A 467 -5.63 24.82 -6.96
CA PHE A 467 -6.20 23.60 -7.51
C PHE A 467 -5.92 22.37 -6.62
N CYS A 468 -4.69 22.18 -6.12
CA CYS A 468 -4.35 21.08 -5.22
C CYS A 468 -5.16 21.14 -3.91
N LYS A 469 -5.32 22.33 -3.32
CA LYS A 469 -6.16 22.53 -2.13
C LYS A 469 -7.62 22.16 -2.39
N MET A 470 -8.17 22.60 -3.52
CA MET A 470 -9.54 22.25 -3.93
C MET A 470 -9.71 20.73 -4.09
N VAL A 471 -8.74 20.05 -4.71
CA VAL A 471 -8.75 18.59 -4.86
C VAL A 471 -8.75 17.90 -3.50
N VAL A 472 -7.87 18.30 -2.58
CA VAL A 472 -7.82 17.71 -1.23
C VAL A 472 -9.09 18.00 -0.45
N ALA A 473 -9.61 19.23 -0.50
CA ALA A 473 -10.88 19.58 0.13
C ALA A 473 -12.01 18.65 -0.34
N ARG A 474 -12.06 18.40 -1.65
CA ARG A 474 -13.03 17.46 -2.23
C ARG A 474 -12.83 16.02 -1.75
N ILE A 475 -11.59 15.54 -1.64
CA ILE A 475 -11.31 14.21 -1.07
C ILE A 475 -11.79 14.17 0.39
N MET A 476 -11.53 15.22 1.18
CA MET A 476 -11.95 15.28 2.59
C MET A 476 -13.47 15.32 2.74
N ASP A 477 -14.17 16.05 1.88
CA ASP A 477 -15.63 16.08 1.84
C ASP A 477 -16.22 14.69 1.53
N MET A 478 -15.65 13.99 0.54
CA MET A 478 -16.04 12.61 0.21
C MET A 478 -15.81 11.63 1.36
N TRP A 479 -14.88 11.95 2.27
CA TRP A 479 -14.52 11.12 3.42
C TRP A 479 -15.04 11.64 4.75
N HIS A 480 -15.86 12.70 4.75
CA HIS A 480 -16.40 13.32 5.95
C HIS A 480 -15.32 13.69 6.98
N ALA A 481 -14.12 14.05 6.52
CA ALA A 481 -12.96 14.28 7.36
C ALA A 481 -12.87 15.72 7.90
N GLY A 482 -13.81 16.61 7.55
CA GLY A 482 -13.81 17.99 8.00
C GLY A 482 -12.66 18.85 7.43
N PRO A 483 -12.65 20.17 7.72
CA PRO A 483 -11.71 21.10 7.12
C PRO A 483 -10.32 21.11 7.79
N ASP A 484 -10.17 20.58 9.00
CA ASP A 484 -8.94 20.67 9.80
C ASP A 484 -7.71 20.10 9.06
N LEU A 485 -7.91 19.10 8.21
CA LEU A 485 -6.83 18.50 7.40
C LEU A 485 -6.28 19.46 6.33
N LEU A 486 -7.05 20.47 5.90
CA LEU A 486 -6.59 21.50 4.98
C LEU A 486 -5.66 22.51 5.68
N GLU A 487 -5.84 22.74 6.98
CA GLU A 487 -5.01 23.70 7.73
C GLU A 487 -3.56 23.23 7.87
N ILE A 488 -3.37 21.92 7.95
CA ILE A 488 -2.06 21.27 8.09
C ILE A 488 -1.43 20.87 6.75
N PHE A 489 -2.12 21.11 5.64
CA PHE A 489 -1.73 20.64 4.31
C PHE A 489 -0.39 21.22 3.84
N GLU A 490 -0.20 22.53 4.00
CA GLU A 490 1.06 23.21 3.65
C GLU A 490 2.21 22.78 4.57
N ALA A 491 1.94 22.69 5.88
CA ALA A 491 2.92 22.24 6.86
C ALA A 491 3.38 20.81 6.57
N THR A 492 2.46 19.93 6.14
CA THR A 492 2.77 18.56 5.75
C THR A 492 3.74 18.52 4.57
N ALA A 493 3.43 19.25 3.49
CA ALA A 493 4.32 19.33 2.33
C ALA A 493 5.71 19.86 2.72
N GLU A 494 5.76 20.95 3.50
CA GLU A 494 7.02 21.53 3.97
C GLU A 494 7.84 20.55 4.82
N ALA A 495 7.19 19.75 5.68
CA ALA A 495 7.87 18.77 6.51
C ALA A 495 8.58 17.69 5.68
N PHE A 496 7.98 17.21 4.59
CA PHE A 496 8.59 16.26 3.66
C PHE A 496 9.77 16.84 2.87
N GLU A 497 9.88 18.16 2.81
CA GLU A 497 10.93 18.89 2.09
C GLU A 497 12.11 19.27 2.99
N GLY A 498 12.14 18.80 4.24
CA GLY A 498 13.15 19.17 5.22
C GLY A 498 12.81 20.44 6.01
N GLY A 499 11.58 20.93 5.94
CA GLY A 499 11.04 21.97 6.83
C GLY A 499 10.85 21.48 8.27
N PRO A 500 10.24 22.27 9.16
CA PRO A 500 10.08 21.92 10.57
C PRO A 500 9.36 20.58 10.80
N THR A 501 9.68 19.91 11.92
CA THR A 501 8.91 18.73 12.38
C THR A 501 7.51 19.15 12.81
N LEU A 502 6.56 18.20 12.76
CA LEU A 502 5.17 18.42 13.18
C LEU A 502 4.84 17.54 14.40
N PRO A 503 5.41 17.81 15.60
CA PRO A 503 5.23 16.95 16.77
C PRO A 503 3.80 16.99 17.34
N GLY A 504 2.95 17.93 16.92
CA GLY A 504 1.51 17.89 17.21
C GLY A 504 0.75 16.84 16.38
N MET A 505 1.35 16.44 15.25
CA MET A 505 0.81 15.44 14.32
C MET A 505 1.49 14.09 14.49
N SER A 506 2.73 14.07 15.00
CA SER A 506 3.36 12.84 15.48
C SER A 506 2.86 12.45 16.86
N ARG A 507 2.53 11.17 17.03
CA ARG A 507 2.21 10.63 18.36
C ARG A 507 3.41 10.56 19.29
N ARG A 508 4.65 10.38 18.77
CA ARG A 508 5.85 10.48 19.62
C ARG A 508 5.90 11.86 20.31
N GLY A 509 5.36 12.91 19.69
CA GLY A 509 5.23 14.24 20.27
C GLY A 509 3.96 14.48 21.13
N LYS A 510 2.86 13.76 20.93
CA LYS A 510 1.65 13.82 21.79
C LYS A 510 1.74 12.96 23.05
N ALA A 511 2.22 11.71 22.95
CA ALA A 511 2.42 10.83 24.10
C ALA A 511 3.43 11.41 25.11
N TRP A 512 4.45 12.13 24.64
CA TRP A 512 5.38 12.86 25.51
C TRP A 512 4.72 13.99 26.31
N ARG A 513 3.73 14.69 25.74
CA ARG A 513 3.01 15.77 26.43
C ARG A 513 2.05 15.25 27.49
N GLU A 514 1.35 14.15 27.21
CA GLU A 514 0.36 13.56 28.14
C GLU A 514 1.00 12.71 29.27
N THR A 515 2.27 12.31 29.14
CA THR A 515 2.98 11.58 30.22
C THR A 515 3.73 12.53 31.17
N LEU A 516 3.84 13.82 30.83
CA LEU A 516 4.50 14.87 31.63
C LEU A 516 3.54 15.94 32.16
N SER A 517 2.26 15.89 31.77
CA SER A 517 1.15 16.64 32.37
C SER A 517 0.35 15.74 33.29
#